data_AF-A0A0S2EJE7-F1
#
_entry.id   AF-A0A0S2EJE7-F1
#
_cell.length_a   1.000
_cell.length_b   1.000
_cell.length_c   1.000
_cell.angle_alpha   90.00
_cell.angle_beta   90.00
_cell.angle_gamma   90.00
#
_symmetry.space_group_name_H-M   'P 1'
#
loop_
_entity.id
_entity.type
_entity.pdbx_description
1 polymer ?
#
loop_
_entity_poly.entity_id
_entity_poly.type
_entity_poly.pdbx_seq_one_letter_code
_entity_poly.pdbx_strand_id
1 'polypeptide(L)'
;MSTPLAALLALVFFAPLSFVYGRNLAGRLHREALRRGVGVWRVGAPKLVLPALILPAMLYRLSGGEAPGETGSGTLDAALSAAWALGSLAAILFFLAIPFALGRLLAVFAAGLGYFAAIGREPLSSGGVGGKNGTPPARGGQTAGETMALVIAIDGPAAAGKGTLAKRLAAHYGLPHLDTGLLYRAVGRLAQERGVDLDDPEAAGAVARELVPSHLDDGSLRGHEAGELASRVAAHPPVRQALDAFQRAFAAQPEGAVLDGRDIGTVICPDAPVKLFVTASPEVRARRRTDELTAKGRHVAYETILAEVRERDRRDAGRSVAPLKAAEDARLLDTSEMDIEEAFRAACAIVDAAPM
;
A
#
# COMPACT_ATOMS: atom_id res chain seq x y z
N MET A 1 8.48 34.81 -26.36
CA MET A 1 7.63 33.72 -26.90
C MET A 1 6.42 34.37 -27.54
N SER A 2 6.11 34.07 -28.80
CA SER A 2 4.94 34.60 -29.47
C SER A 2 3.68 34.16 -28.70
N THR A 3 2.79 35.11 -28.42
CA THR A 3 1.48 34.94 -27.74
C THR A 3 0.69 33.68 -28.14
N PRO A 4 0.69 33.19 -29.40
CA PRO A 4 0.01 31.93 -29.76
C PRO A 4 0.59 30.67 -29.09
N LEU A 5 1.90 30.59 -28.85
CA LEU A 5 2.52 29.39 -28.25
C LEU A 5 2.20 29.28 -26.75
N ALA A 6 2.15 30.42 -26.05
CA ALA A 6 1.77 30.47 -24.64
C ALA A 6 0.28 30.12 -24.44
N ALA A 7 -0.60 30.58 -25.33
CA ALA A 7 -2.02 30.24 -25.31
C ALA A 7 -2.25 28.74 -25.60
N LEU A 8 -1.52 28.17 -26.55
CA LEU A 8 -1.58 26.74 -26.86
C LEU A 8 -1.11 25.87 -25.68
N LEU A 9 -0.01 26.26 -25.02
CA LEU A 9 0.50 25.56 -23.84
C LEU A 9 -0.45 25.67 -22.64
N ALA A 10 -1.11 26.81 -22.44
CA ALA A 10 -2.14 26.96 -21.41
C ALA A 10 -3.33 26.03 -21.66
N LEU A 11 -3.80 25.93 -22.91
CA LEU A 11 -4.91 25.05 -23.29
C LEU A 11 -4.55 23.56 -23.15
N VAL A 12 -3.36 23.16 -23.58
CA VAL A 12 -2.92 21.75 -23.58
C VAL A 12 -2.59 21.26 -22.17
N PHE A 13 -1.98 22.10 -21.33
CA PHE A 13 -1.48 21.65 -20.02
C PHE A 13 -2.36 22.08 -18.85
N PHE A 14 -2.96 23.27 -18.85
CA PHE A 14 -3.75 23.75 -17.71
C PHE A 14 -5.22 23.29 -17.74
N ALA A 15 -5.82 23.08 -18.92
CA ALA A 15 -7.22 22.65 -19.01
C ALA A 15 -7.46 21.22 -18.47
N PRO A 16 -6.61 20.21 -18.77
CA PRO A 16 -6.78 18.87 -18.20
C PRO A 16 -6.51 18.85 -16.69
N LEU A 17 -5.50 19.61 -16.23
CA LEU A 17 -5.11 19.66 -14.82
C LEU A 17 -6.18 20.34 -13.96
N SER A 18 -6.73 21.45 -14.42
CA SER A 18 -7.83 22.16 -13.75
C SER A 18 -9.11 21.32 -13.69
N PHE A 19 -9.38 20.51 -14.71
CA PHE A 19 -10.49 19.56 -14.71
C PHE A 19 -10.31 18.43 -13.68
N VAL A 20 -9.12 17.82 -13.62
CA VAL A 20 -8.79 16.75 -12.66
C VAL A 20 -8.82 17.28 -11.22
N TYR A 21 -8.25 18.46 -10.99
CA TYR A 21 -8.20 19.06 -9.66
C TYR A 21 -9.57 19.55 -9.20
N GLY A 22 -10.35 20.16 -10.10
CA GLY A 22 -11.74 20.56 -9.86
C GLY A 22 -12.63 19.38 -9.51
N ARG A 23 -12.47 18.24 -10.20
CA ARG A 23 -13.20 17.00 -9.90
C ARG A 23 -12.85 16.44 -8.52
N ASN A 24 -11.57 16.42 -8.16
CA ASN A 24 -11.12 15.91 -6.85
C ASN A 24 -11.52 16.84 -5.68
N LEU A 25 -11.48 18.15 -5.88
CA LEU A 25 -11.93 19.13 -4.88
C LEU A 25 -13.46 19.07 -4.70
N ALA A 26 -14.22 19.01 -5.80
CA ALA A 26 -15.67 18.86 -5.76
C ALA A 26 -16.09 17.56 -5.05
N GLY A 27 -15.38 16.44 -5.31
CA GLY A 27 -15.62 15.18 -4.60
C GLY A 27 -15.36 15.26 -3.10
N ARG A 28 -14.33 16.01 -2.67
CA ARG A 28 -14.03 16.24 -1.24
C ARG A 28 -15.09 17.12 -0.57
N LEU A 29 -15.47 18.23 -1.21
CA LEU A 29 -16.49 19.14 -0.70
C LEU A 29 -17.88 18.48 -0.63
N HIS A 30 -18.22 17.63 -1.61
CA HIS A 30 -19.45 16.86 -1.60
C HIS A 30 -19.50 15.86 -0.44
N ARG A 31 -18.40 15.13 -0.19
CA ARG A 31 -18.30 14.21 0.95
C ARG A 31 -18.37 14.95 2.29
N GLU A 32 -17.76 16.13 2.38
CA GLU A 32 -17.80 16.94 3.60
C GLU A 32 -19.20 17.55 3.84
N ALA A 33 -19.91 17.97 2.78
CA ALA A 33 -21.30 18.43 2.88
C ALA A 33 -22.26 17.32 3.35
N LEU A 34 -22.07 16.09 2.84
CA LEU A 34 -22.83 14.91 3.29
C LEU A 34 -22.56 14.59 4.78
N ARG A 35 -21.31 14.70 5.24
CA ARG A 35 -20.96 14.50 6.66
C ARG A 35 -21.60 15.53 7.58
N ARG A 36 -21.85 16.74 7.09
CA ARG A 36 -22.44 17.83 7.88
C ARG A 36 -23.97 17.91 7.76
N GLY A 37 -24.61 16.94 7.11
CA GLY A 37 -26.08 16.86 6.98
C GLY A 37 -26.68 17.99 6.12
N VAL A 38 -25.88 18.67 5.30
CA VAL A 38 -26.36 19.76 4.45
C VAL A 38 -27.01 19.16 3.19
N GLY A 39 -28.31 19.40 3.00
CA GLY A 39 -29.09 18.89 1.87
C GLY A 39 -28.45 19.20 0.52
N VAL A 40 -28.13 18.15 -0.25
CA VAL A 40 -27.35 18.25 -1.48
C VAL A 40 -28.25 18.61 -2.67
N TRP A 41 -28.63 19.88 -2.75
CA TRP A 41 -29.15 20.48 -3.98
C TRP A 41 -28.48 21.83 -4.23
N ARG A 42 -27.16 21.80 -4.47
CA ARG A 42 -26.43 22.89 -5.17
C ARG A 42 -24.94 22.66 -5.49
N VAL A 43 -24.37 21.48 -5.26
CA VAL A 43 -22.94 21.22 -5.59
C VAL A 43 -22.79 20.56 -6.97
N GLY A 44 -23.50 21.08 -7.97
CA GLY A 44 -23.28 20.77 -9.40
C GLY A 44 -22.42 21.83 -10.10
N ALA A 45 -22.32 23.02 -9.53
CA ALA A 45 -21.67 24.18 -10.16
C ALA A 45 -20.12 24.18 -10.23
N PRO A 46 -19.33 23.49 -9.38
CA PRO A 46 -17.87 23.68 -9.41
C PRO A 46 -17.17 22.98 -10.58
N LYS A 47 -17.87 22.12 -11.34
CA LYS A 47 -17.29 21.38 -12.47
C LYS A 47 -17.03 22.26 -13.70
N LEU A 48 -17.70 23.41 -13.81
CA LEU A 48 -17.63 24.30 -14.98
C LEU A 48 -17.22 25.73 -14.62
N VAL A 49 -17.47 26.19 -13.39
CA VAL A 49 -17.26 27.60 -13.00
C VAL A 49 -15.79 27.99 -12.93
N LEU A 50 -14.91 27.11 -12.44
CA LEU A 50 -13.48 27.43 -12.31
C LEU A 50 -12.76 27.53 -13.67
N PRO A 51 -12.93 26.57 -14.60
CA PRO A 51 -12.39 26.71 -15.96
C PRO A 51 -13.01 27.87 -16.74
N ALA A 52 -14.32 28.13 -16.56
CA ALA A 52 -15.02 29.21 -17.26
C ALA A 52 -14.63 30.62 -16.78
N LEU A 53 -14.03 30.78 -15.61
CA LEU A 53 -13.52 32.07 -15.11
C LEU A 53 -12.02 32.26 -15.38
N ILE A 54 -11.24 31.19 -15.26
CA ILE A 54 -9.78 31.25 -15.41
C ILE A 54 -9.36 31.38 -16.88
N LEU A 55 -10.05 30.68 -17.78
CA LEU A 55 -9.67 30.66 -19.20
C LEU A 55 -9.90 32.02 -19.89
N PRO A 56 -11.03 32.74 -19.71
CA PRO A 56 -11.21 34.08 -20.28
C PRO A 56 -10.24 35.12 -19.69
N ALA A 57 -9.94 35.04 -18.38
CA ALA A 57 -8.97 35.92 -17.73
C ALA A 57 -7.54 35.70 -18.24
N MET A 58 -7.15 34.45 -18.51
CA MET A 58 -5.87 34.13 -19.15
C MET A 58 -5.82 34.63 -20.61
N LEU A 59 -6.88 34.40 -21.39
CA LEU A 59 -6.95 34.80 -22.79
C LEU A 59 -6.94 36.33 -22.96
N TYR A 60 -7.66 37.07 -22.11
CA TYR A 60 -7.71 38.54 -22.11
C TYR A 60 -6.33 39.18 -21.83
N ARG A 61 -5.53 38.58 -20.96
CA ARG A 61 -4.19 39.09 -20.62
C ARG A 61 -3.13 38.67 -21.64
N LEU A 62 -3.27 37.48 -22.24
CA LEU A 62 -2.39 36.99 -23.31
C LEU A 62 -2.61 37.69 -24.66
N SER A 63 -3.79 38.29 -24.89
CA SER A 63 -4.05 39.14 -26.07
C SER A 63 -3.48 40.56 -25.96
N GLY A 64 -2.77 40.88 -24.86
CA GLY A 64 -2.17 42.20 -24.67
C GLY A 64 -3.15 43.30 -24.29
N GLY A 65 -4.31 42.95 -23.70
CA GLY A 65 -5.22 43.96 -23.16
C GLY A 65 -4.58 44.69 -21.98
N GLU A 66 -4.33 45.98 -22.13
CA GLU A 66 -4.18 46.85 -20.96
C GLU A 66 -5.53 46.92 -20.25
N ALA A 67 -5.53 46.71 -18.94
CA ALA A 67 -6.74 46.85 -18.13
C ALA A 67 -7.33 48.25 -18.34
N PRO A 68 -8.65 48.40 -18.53
CA PRO A 68 -9.24 49.73 -18.57
C PRO A 68 -8.90 50.45 -17.26
N GLY A 69 -8.32 51.64 -17.41
CA GLY A 69 -7.61 52.36 -16.36
C GLY A 69 -8.36 52.51 -15.04
N GLU A 70 -7.56 52.76 -14.00
CA GLU A 70 -7.94 53.06 -12.62
C GLU A 70 -9.42 53.40 -12.42
N THR A 71 -10.22 52.38 -12.12
CA THR A 71 -11.54 52.57 -11.52
C THR A 71 -11.61 51.79 -10.22
N GLY A 72 -11.08 52.42 -9.17
CA GLY A 72 -11.76 52.45 -7.87
C GLY A 72 -12.13 51.12 -7.19
N SER A 73 -11.27 50.10 -7.21
CA SER A 73 -11.15 49.17 -6.07
C SER A 73 -9.88 48.32 -6.20
N GLY A 74 -8.84 48.66 -5.44
CA GLY A 74 -7.56 47.91 -5.40
C GLY A 74 -7.69 46.44 -4.96
N THR A 75 -8.90 45.93 -4.75
CA THR A 75 -9.22 44.54 -4.40
C THR A 75 -9.19 43.61 -5.60
N LEU A 76 -9.57 44.05 -6.80
CA LEU A 76 -9.64 43.17 -7.97
C LEU A 76 -8.26 42.90 -8.58
N ASP A 77 -7.42 43.95 -8.67
CA ASP A 77 -6.03 43.82 -9.11
C ASP A 77 -5.18 43.03 -8.11
N ALA A 78 -5.42 43.22 -6.82
CA ALA A 78 -4.80 42.42 -5.76
C ALA A 78 -5.24 40.96 -5.84
N ALA A 79 -6.52 40.69 -6.09
CA ALA A 79 -7.04 39.33 -6.24
C ALA A 79 -6.49 38.61 -7.48
N LEU A 80 -6.41 39.30 -8.62
CA LEU A 80 -5.84 38.76 -9.85
C LEU A 80 -4.32 38.52 -9.72
N SER A 81 -3.61 39.42 -9.03
CA SER A 81 -2.17 39.26 -8.75
C SER A 81 -1.91 38.13 -7.74
N ALA A 82 -2.73 37.99 -6.71
CA ALA A 82 -2.64 36.89 -5.73
C ALA A 82 -2.97 35.53 -6.37
N ALA A 83 -4.00 35.47 -7.22
CA ALA A 83 -4.33 34.26 -7.96
C ALA A 83 -3.19 33.83 -8.90
N TRP A 84 -2.50 34.79 -9.54
CA TRP A 84 -1.34 34.51 -10.37
C TRP A 84 -0.14 34.05 -9.54
N ALA A 85 0.15 34.68 -8.40
CA ALA A 85 1.23 34.26 -7.51
C ALA A 85 1.00 32.84 -6.97
N LEU A 86 -0.24 32.52 -6.58
CA LEU A 86 -0.63 31.18 -6.12
C LEU A 86 -0.56 30.14 -7.23
N GLY A 87 -0.97 30.49 -8.46
CA GLY A 87 -0.85 29.63 -9.63
C GLY A 87 0.61 29.34 -10.01
N SER A 88 1.46 30.35 -9.98
CA SER A 88 2.91 30.23 -10.23
C SER A 88 3.60 29.40 -9.14
N LEU A 89 3.24 29.61 -7.88
CA LEU A 89 3.75 28.81 -6.76
C LEU A 89 3.32 27.34 -6.88
N ALA A 90 2.07 27.08 -7.25
CA ALA A 90 1.57 25.72 -7.48
C ALA A 90 2.30 25.04 -8.66
N ALA A 91 2.61 25.78 -9.73
CA ALA A 91 3.38 25.27 -10.85
C ALA A 91 4.85 24.97 -10.47
N ILE A 92 5.49 25.84 -9.69
CA ILE A 92 6.86 25.62 -9.19
C ILE A 92 6.91 24.39 -8.27
N LEU A 93 5.99 24.29 -7.31
CA LEU A 93 5.89 23.12 -6.43
C LEU A 93 5.60 21.83 -7.21
N PHE A 94 4.81 21.92 -8.29
CA PHE A 94 4.58 20.80 -9.20
C PHE A 94 5.87 20.38 -9.91
N PHE A 95 6.62 21.31 -10.50
CA PHE A 95 7.90 20.99 -11.17
C PHE A 95 9.00 20.53 -10.21
N LEU A 96 9.01 20.99 -8.96
CA LEU A 96 9.87 20.44 -7.89
C LEU A 96 9.44 19.04 -7.45
N ALA A 97 8.14 18.73 -7.52
CA ALA A 97 7.61 17.40 -7.21
C ALA A 97 7.78 16.40 -8.38
N ILE A 98 7.90 16.86 -9.63
CA ILE A 98 8.07 15.99 -10.82
C ILE A 98 9.30 15.08 -10.70
N PRO A 99 10.51 15.53 -10.32
CA PRO A 99 11.66 14.63 -10.14
C PRO A 99 11.41 13.53 -9.10
N PHE A 100 10.69 13.85 -8.02
CA PHE A 100 10.35 12.89 -6.96
C PHE A 100 9.22 11.94 -7.37
N ALA A 101 8.20 12.45 -8.06
CA ALA A 101 7.08 11.67 -8.57
C ALA A 101 7.53 10.79 -9.73
N LEU A 102 8.38 11.29 -10.63
CA LEU A 102 8.97 10.55 -11.75
C LEU A 102 10.03 9.55 -11.26
N GLY A 103 10.80 9.87 -10.22
CA GLY A 103 11.68 8.91 -9.55
C GLY A 103 10.91 7.76 -8.90
N ARG A 104 9.78 8.06 -8.25
CA ARG A 104 8.84 7.04 -7.75
C ARG A 104 8.17 6.27 -8.87
N LEU A 105 7.76 6.94 -9.94
CA LEU A 105 7.12 6.31 -11.09
C LEU A 105 8.10 5.39 -11.80
N LEU A 106 9.36 5.82 -12.01
CA LEU A 106 10.44 5.02 -12.60
C LEU A 106 10.87 3.89 -11.68
N ALA A 107 10.88 4.06 -10.36
CA ALA A 107 11.12 2.97 -9.43
C ALA A 107 9.99 1.91 -9.49
N VAL A 108 8.74 2.34 -9.60
CA VAL A 108 7.58 1.46 -9.80
C VAL A 108 7.58 0.83 -11.20
N PHE A 109 8.04 1.56 -12.23
CA PHE A 109 8.12 1.07 -13.61
C PHE A 109 9.32 0.13 -13.81
N ALA A 110 10.43 0.35 -13.12
CA ALA A 110 11.58 -0.56 -13.09
C ALA A 110 11.26 -1.83 -12.28
N ALA A 111 10.60 -1.69 -11.13
CA ALA A 111 10.01 -2.83 -10.42
C ALA A 111 8.99 -3.55 -11.30
N GLY A 112 8.20 -2.81 -12.08
CA GLY A 112 7.25 -3.34 -13.05
C GLY A 112 7.92 -4.05 -14.23
N LEU A 113 9.00 -3.52 -14.81
CA LEU A 113 9.68 -4.16 -15.95
C LEU A 113 10.46 -5.41 -15.56
N GLY A 114 11.09 -5.44 -14.37
CA GLY A 114 11.63 -6.67 -13.79
C GLY A 114 10.53 -7.71 -13.54
N TYR A 115 9.37 -7.25 -13.06
CA TYR A 115 8.18 -8.05 -12.84
C TYR A 115 7.51 -8.55 -14.14
N PHE A 116 7.55 -7.77 -15.24
CA PHE A 116 6.93 -8.12 -16.52
C PHE A 116 7.77 -9.04 -17.40
N ALA A 117 9.09 -9.11 -17.21
CA ALA A 117 9.91 -10.15 -17.82
C ALA A 117 9.56 -11.55 -17.26
N ALA A 118 9.10 -11.63 -16.00
CA ALA A 118 8.78 -12.88 -15.32
C ALA A 118 7.33 -13.37 -15.53
N ILE A 119 6.39 -12.51 -15.94
CA ILE A 119 4.94 -12.81 -15.95
C ILE A 119 4.36 -12.76 -17.38
N GLY A 120 5.16 -13.22 -18.35
CA GLY A 120 4.68 -13.44 -19.70
C GLY A 120 3.65 -14.56 -19.78
N ARG A 121 2.37 -14.19 -19.57
CA ARG A 121 1.12 -14.93 -19.84
C ARG A 121 0.83 -16.12 -18.92
N GLU A 122 -0.09 -15.91 -17.98
CA GLU A 122 -1.23 -16.76 -17.56
C GLU A 122 -1.98 -15.98 -16.44
N PRO A 123 -3.32 -16.06 -16.32
CA PRO A 123 -4.02 -15.56 -15.14
C PRO A 123 -3.49 -16.25 -13.86
N LEU A 124 -3.67 -15.63 -12.68
CA LEU A 124 -3.34 -16.23 -11.37
C LEU A 124 -4.29 -17.41 -11.03
N SER A 125 -4.33 -18.44 -11.87
CA SER A 125 -5.05 -19.71 -11.70
C SER A 125 -4.96 -20.57 -12.97
N SER A 126 -4.29 -21.72 -12.90
CA SER A 126 -4.65 -22.92 -13.67
C SER A 126 -4.21 -24.21 -12.94
N GLY A 127 -4.88 -24.55 -11.84
CA GLY A 127 -4.78 -25.87 -11.21
C GLY A 127 -5.73 -26.87 -11.88
N GLY A 128 -5.26 -27.56 -12.92
CA GLY A 128 -5.97 -28.67 -13.59
C GLY A 128 -5.49 -30.03 -13.09
N VAL A 129 -6.42 -30.85 -12.61
CA VAL A 129 -6.23 -32.25 -12.18
C VAL A 129 -5.95 -33.15 -13.40
N GLY A 130 -4.91 -34.00 -13.31
CA GLY A 130 -4.87 -35.30 -14.00
C GLY A 130 -3.60 -35.64 -14.78
N GLY A 131 -3.02 -36.83 -14.51
CA GLY A 131 -2.21 -37.58 -15.49
C GLY A 131 -0.89 -38.16 -14.98
N LYS A 132 -0.88 -39.47 -14.69
CA LYS A 132 0.32 -40.30 -14.51
C LYS A 132 1.09 -40.43 -15.84
N ASN A 133 2.42 -40.37 -15.80
CA ASN A 133 3.37 -41.37 -16.35
C ASN A 133 4.82 -40.82 -16.34
N GLY A 134 5.78 -41.72 -16.15
CA GLY A 134 7.14 -41.40 -15.72
C GLY A 134 8.15 -41.08 -16.82
N THR A 135 9.34 -40.64 -16.37
CA THR A 135 10.71 -41.04 -16.76
C THR A 135 11.67 -40.11 -15.98
N PRO A 136 12.74 -40.61 -15.32
CA PRO A 136 13.65 -39.76 -14.54
C PRO A 136 14.71 -39.09 -15.43
N PRO A 137 15.06 -37.81 -15.26
CA PRO A 137 16.20 -37.25 -15.95
C PRO A 137 17.51 -37.52 -15.19
N ALA A 138 18.55 -37.63 -16.00
CA ALA A 138 19.90 -38.06 -15.68
C ALA A 138 20.66 -37.12 -14.73
N ARG A 139 21.58 -37.72 -13.96
CA ARG A 139 22.64 -37.04 -13.21
C ARG A 139 23.61 -36.35 -14.18
N GLY A 140 23.96 -35.11 -13.90
CA GLY A 140 25.17 -34.49 -14.46
C GLY A 140 25.12 -32.97 -14.48
N GLY A 141 25.86 -32.34 -13.57
CA GLY A 141 26.15 -30.90 -13.61
C GLY A 141 26.15 -30.27 -12.22
N GLN A 142 27.27 -30.40 -11.50
CA GLN A 142 27.56 -29.49 -10.39
C GLN A 142 27.81 -28.10 -10.99
N THR A 143 26.84 -27.21 -10.86
CA THR A 143 27.05 -25.77 -11.09
C THR A 143 27.61 -25.15 -9.81
N ALA A 144 28.60 -24.28 -10.00
CA ALA A 144 29.21 -23.46 -8.97
C ALA A 144 28.15 -22.81 -8.08
N GLY A 145 28.43 -22.75 -6.76
CA GLY A 145 27.49 -22.39 -5.70
C GLY A 145 26.46 -21.34 -6.11
N GLU A 146 25.20 -21.77 -6.23
CA GLU A 146 24.06 -20.88 -6.25
C GLU A 146 24.08 -20.13 -4.91
N THR A 147 24.50 -18.87 -4.92
CA THR A 147 24.28 -17.99 -3.78
C THR A 147 22.76 -17.89 -3.63
N MET A 148 22.21 -18.61 -2.66
CA MET A 148 20.78 -18.60 -2.38
C MET A 148 20.36 -17.15 -2.14
N ALA A 149 19.36 -16.68 -2.89
CA ALA A 149 18.86 -15.33 -2.74
C ALA A 149 18.38 -15.12 -1.30
N LEU A 150 18.77 -14.01 -0.66
CA LEU A 150 18.49 -13.76 0.75
C LEU A 150 16.98 -13.54 0.96
N VAL A 151 16.32 -14.48 1.62
CA VAL A 151 14.91 -14.38 2.03
C VAL A 151 14.83 -14.22 3.55
N ILE A 152 14.24 -13.10 3.99
CA ILE A 152 13.99 -12.80 5.40
C ILE A 152 12.50 -12.94 5.67
N ALA A 153 12.12 -13.99 6.38
CA ALA A 153 10.75 -14.24 6.84
C ALA A 153 10.53 -13.61 8.23
N ILE A 154 9.48 -12.79 8.37
CA ILE A 154 9.18 -12.07 9.62
C ILE A 154 7.75 -12.37 10.07
N ASP A 155 7.62 -13.21 11.08
CA ASP A 155 6.34 -13.62 11.67
C ASP A 155 6.10 -13.00 13.03
N GLY A 156 4.85 -13.05 13.48
CA GLY A 156 4.46 -12.63 14.82
C GLY A 156 3.10 -11.93 14.89
N PRO A 157 2.59 -11.64 16.10
CA PRO A 157 1.24 -11.15 16.31
C PRO A 157 1.00 -9.74 15.78
N ALA A 158 -0.28 -9.35 15.66
CA ALA A 158 -0.65 -8.00 15.24
C ALA A 158 -0.07 -6.94 16.20
N ALA A 159 0.30 -5.77 15.67
CA ALA A 159 0.87 -4.65 16.42
C ALA A 159 2.21 -4.93 17.15
N ALA A 160 2.93 -6.01 16.81
CA ALA A 160 4.29 -6.28 17.31
C ALA A 160 5.41 -5.45 16.64
N GLY A 161 5.10 -4.52 15.73
CA GLY A 161 6.10 -3.70 15.04
C GLY A 161 6.71 -4.30 13.77
N LYS A 162 6.29 -5.51 13.36
CA LYS A 162 6.79 -6.24 12.17
C LYS A 162 6.86 -5.42 10.90
N GLY A 163 5.75 -4.80 10.47
CA GLY A 163 5.74 -4.07 9.21
C GLY A 163 6.68 -2.86 9.19
N THR A 164 6.96 -2.25 10.35
CA THR A 164 7.98 -1.18 10.45
C THR A 164 9.38 -1.76 10.35
N LEU A 165 9.64 -2.85 11.08
CA LEU A 165 10.93 -3.54 11.07
C LEU A 165 11.26 -4.11 9.69
N ALA A 166 10.29 -4.78 9.05
CA ALA A 166 10.41 -5.41 7.74
C ALA A 166 10.77 -4.40 6.64
N LYS A 167 10.08 -3.26 6.60
CA LYS A 167 10.39 -2.17 5.65
C LYS A 167 11.81 -1.63 5.84
N ARG A 168 12.25 -1.56 7.10
CA ARG A 168 13.58 -1.03 7.42
C ARG A 168 14.68 -2.03 7.07
N LEU A 169 14.48 -3.31 7.35
CA LEU A 169 15.39 -4.39 6.93
C LEU A 169 15.47 -4.46 5.40
N ALA A 170 14.33 -4.40 4.71
CA ALA A 170 14.28 -4.37 3.25
C ALA A 170 15.08 -3.19 2.69
N ALA A 171 14.90 -1.98 3.22
CA ALA A 171 15.67 -0.82 2.82
C ALA A 171 17.17 -0.95 3.14
N HIS A 172 17.53 -1.57 4.28
CA HIS A 172 18.91 -1.74 4.70
C HIS A 172 19.68 -2.73 3.83
N TYR A 173 19.07 -3.88 3.51
CA TYR A 173 19.67 -4.93 2.69
C TYR A 173 19.41 -4.76 1.18
N GLY A 174 18.70 -3.71 0.77
CA GLY A 174 18.36 -3.46 -0.63
C GLY A 174 17.39 -4.49 -1.23
N LEU A 175 16.55 -5.11 -0.40
CA LEU A 175 15.63 -6.18 -0.78
C LEU A 175 14.22 -5.64 -1.04
N PRO A 176 13.45 -6.24 -1.97
CA PRO A 176 12.02 -6.01 -2.09
C PRO A 176 11.26 -6.43 -0.82
N HIS A 177 10.18 -5.72 -0.49
CA HIS A 177 9.33 -5.98 0.68
C HIS A 177 7.90 -6.35 0.31
N LEU A 178 7.37 -7.43 0.88
CA LEU A 178 5.97 -7.81 0.80
C LEU A 178 5.30 -7.84 2.19
N ASP A 179 4.35 -6.93 2.40
CA ASP A 179 3.39 -6.97 3.50
C ASP A 179 2.24 -7.92 3.13
N THR A 180 2.35 -9.18 3.53
CA THR A 180 1.34 -10.21 3.20
C THR A 180 -0.01 -9.88 3.83
N GLY A 181 -0.01 -9.17 4.97
CA GLY A 181 -1.22 -8.70 5.63
C GLY A 181 -2.05 -7.77 4.73
N LEU A 182 -1.40 -6.99 3.85
CA LEU A 182 -2.07 -6.12 2.89
C LEU A 182 -2.90 -6.91 1.86
N LEU A 183 -2.44 -8.10 1.47
CA LEU A 183 -3.18 -8.98 0.55
C LEU A 183 -4.51 -9.41 1.18
N TYR A 184 -4.47 -9.94 2.40
CA TYR A 184 -5.68 -10.34 3.13
C TYR A 184 -6.63 -9.17 3.42
N ARG A 185 -6.08 -7.97 3.68
CA ARG A 185 -6.86 -6.73 3.83
C ARG A 185 -7.58 -6.37 2.54
N ALA A 186 -6.91 -6.47 1.40
CA ALA A 186 -7.51 -6.21 0.10
C ALA A 186 -8.62 -7.21 -0.23
N VAL A 187 -8.39 -8.51 0.03
CA VAL A 187 -9.43 -9.55 -0.15
C VAL A 187 -10.65 -9.26 0.71
N GLY A 188 -10.46 -9.00 2.01
CA GLY A 188 -11.57 -8.73 2.93
C GLY A 188 -12.37 -7.48 2.55
N ARG A 189 -11.69 -6.43 2.07
CA ARG A 189 -12.34 -5.21 1.58
C ARG A 189 -13.11 -5.43 0.29
N LEU A 190 -12.49 -6.10 -0.68
CA LEU A 190 -13.12 -6.40 -1.95
C LEU A 190 -14.36 -7.30 -1.78
N ALA A 191 -14.29 -8.27 -0.88
CA ALA A 191 -15.43 -9.12 -0.55
C ALA A 191 -16.56 -8.31 0.11
N GLN A 192 -16.24 -7.43 1.06
CA GLN A 192 -17.21 -6.53 1.69
C GLN A 192 -17.87 -5.59 0.68
N GLU A 193 -17.09 -4.99 -0.23
CA GLU A 193 -17.59 -4.08 -1.28
C GLU A 193 -18.53 -4.77 -2.26
N ARG A 194 -18.32 -6.07 -2.50
CA ARG A 194 -19.14 -6.92 -3.38
C ARG A 194 -20.34 -7.57 -2.67
N GLY A 195 -20.49 -7.36 -1.36
CA GLY A 195 -21.54 -8.00 -0.56
C GLY A 195 -21.36 -9.52 -0.42
N VAL A 196 -20.13 -10.02 -0.56
CA VAL A 196 -19.79 -11.42 -0.32
C VAL A 196 -19.75 -11.68 1.18
N ASP A 197 -20.35 -12.79 1.60
CA ASP A 197 -20.21 -13.24 2.99
C ASP A 197 -18.76 -13.60 3.26
N LEU A 198 -18.15 -12.92 4.23
CA LEU A 198 -16.74 -13.12 4.59
C LEU A 198 -16.51 -14.45 5.30
N ASP A 199 -17.57 -15.09 5.81
CA ASP A 199 -17.49 -16.38 6.50
C ASP A 199 -17.79 -17.56 5.55
N ASP A 200 -18.11 -17.29 4.27
CA ASP A 200 -18.17 -18.31 3.22
C ASP A 200 -16.75 -18.53 2.63
N PRO A 201 -16.11 -19.69 2.91
CA PRO A 201 -14.73 -19.93 2.49
C PRO A 201 -14.55 -19.91 0.97
N GLU A 202 -15.51 -20.43 0.21
CA GLU A 202 -15.39 -20.56 -1.24
C GLU A 202 -15.66 -19.22 -1.94
N ALA A 203 -16.64 -18.47 -1.46
CA ALA A 203 -16.93 -17.15 -1.99
C ALA A 203 -15.79 -16.17 -1.70
N ALA A 204 -15.24 -16.17 -0.47
CA ALA A 204 -14.05 -15.39 -0.13
C ALA A 204 -12.81 -15.83 -0.94
N GLY A 205 -12.65 -17.14 -1.16
CA GLY A 205 -11.59 -17.70 -1.99
C GLY A 205 -11.67 -17.26 -3.46
N ALA A 206 -12.88 -17.15 -4.02
CA ALA A 206 -13.08 -16.63 -5.36
C ALA A 206 -12.65 -15.16 -5.48
N VAL A 207 -12.97 -14.34 -4.47
CA VAL A 207 -12.48 -12.95 -4.40
C VAL A 207 -10.95 -12.89 -4.34
N ALA A 208 -10.31 -13.79 -3.58
CA ALA A 208 -8.86 -13.85 -3.49
C ALA A 208 -8.17 -14.18 -4.82
N ARG A 209 -8.76 -15.05 -5.65
CA ARG A 209 -8.25 -15.40 -6.99
C ARG A 209 -8.33 -14.25 -7.99
N GLU A 210 -9.22 -13.28 -7.77
CA GLU A 210 -9.36 -12.08 -8.60
C GLU A 210 -8.50 -10.89 -8.12
N LEU A 211 -7.66 -11.09 -7.10
CA LEU A 211 -6.83 -10.03 -6.58
C LEU A 211 -5.80 -9.58 -7.64
N VAL A 212 -5.79 -8.29 -7.95
CA VAL A 212 -4.80 -7.66 -8.84
C VAL A 212 -4.03 -6.56 -8.11
N PRO A 213 -2.83 -6.18 -8.56
CA PRO A 213 -1.98 -5.21 -7.86
C PRO A 213 -2.66 -3.86 -7.55
N SER A 214 -3.53 -3.37 -8.43
CA SER A 214 -4.25 -2.10 -8.22
C SER A 214 -5.20 -2.12 -7.02
N HIS A 215 -5.62 -3.30 -6.54
CA HIS A 215 -6.40 -3.43 -5.31
C HIS A 215 -5.56 -3.12 -4.05
N LEU A 216 -4.23 -3.15 -4.14
CA LEU A 216 -3.33 -2.88 -3.01
C LEU A 216 -3.03 -1.39 -2.82
N ASP A 217 -3.40 -0.55 -3.78
CA ASP A 217 -3.14 0.91 -3.77
C ASP A 217 -4.10 1.69 -2.87
N ASP A 218 -5.11 1.04 -2.31
CA ASP A 218 -6.05 1.68 -1.39
C ASP A 218 -5.37 1.99 -0.03
N GLY A 219 -5.19 3.29 0.24
CA GLY A 219 -4.67 3.78 1.51
C GLY A 219 -5.50 3.37 2.73
N SER A 220 -6.78 3.00 2.53
CA SER A 220 -7.68 2.56 3.59
C SER A 220 -7.37 1.16 4.12
N LEU A 221 -6.62 0.33 3.38
CA LEU A 221 -6.29 -1.04 3.75
C LEU A 221 -5.54 -1.14 5.08
N ARG A 222 -4.81 -0.09 5.47
CA ARG A 222 -4.07 -0.04 6.75
C ARG A 222 -4.94 0.37 7.94
N GLY A 223 -6.23 0.60 7.71
CA GLY A 223 -7.23 0.90 8.72
C GLY A 223 -7.53 -0.25 9.68
N HIS A 224 -8.26 0.08 10.74
CA HIS A 224 -8.76 -0.91 11.70
C HIS A 224 -9.77 -1.85 11.04
N GLU A 225 -10.77 -1.31 10.32
CA GLU A 225 -11.81 -2.08 9.63
C GLU A 225 -11.22 -3.14 8.69
N ALA A 226 -10.33 -2.74 7.76
CA ALA A 226 -9.65 -3.66 6.87
C ALA A 226 -8.85 -4.75 7.61
N GLY A 227 -8.33 -4.42 8.81
CA GLY A 227 -7.62 -5.37 9.65
C GLY A 227 -8.51 -6.46 10.26
N GLU A 228 -9.78 -6.16 10.51
CA GLU A 228 -10.78 -7.13 10.98
C GLU A 228 -11.31 -8.00 9.85
N LEU A 229 -11.61 -7.40 8.69
CA LEU A 229 -12.01 -8.14 7.49
C LEU A 229 -10.92 -9.15 7.10
N ALA A 230 -9.66 -8.72 7.11
CA ALA A 230 -8.50 -9.59 6.87
C ALA A 230 -8.43 -10.77 7.84
N SER A 231 -8.71 -10.54 9.13
CA SER A 231 -8.62 -11.58 10.16
C SER A 231 -9.68 -12.68 9.95
N ARG A 232 -10.88 -12.30 9.48
CA ARG A 232 -11.96 -13.23 9.10
C ARG A 232 -11.56 -14.06 7.87
N VAL A 233 -11.27 -13.40 6.75
CA VAL A 233 -10.99 -14.11 5.49
C VAL A 233 -9.72 -14.97 5.54
N ALA A 234 -8.71 -14.58 6.34
CA ALA A 234 -7.48 -15.35 6.52
C ALA A 234 -7.68 -16.69 7.24
N ALA A 235 -8.83 -16.92 7.88
CA ALA A 235 -9.15 -18.21 8.47
C ALA A 235 -9.54 -19.28 7.42
N HIS A 236 -9.84 -18.88 6.19
CA HIS A 236 -10.38 -19.77 5.16
C HIS A 236 -9.28 -20.35 4.27
N PRO A 237 -9.14 -21.70 4.19
CA PRO A 237 -8.13 -22.34 3.35
C PRO A 237 -8.16 -21.90 1.87
N PRO A 238 -9.32 -21.76 1.21
CA PRO A 238 -9.36 -21.31 -0.19
C PRO A 238 -8.76 -19.92 -0.42
N VAL A 239 -8.92 -19.00 0.54
CA VAL A 239 -8.31 -17.66 0.49
C VAL A 239 -6.80 -17.76 0.56
N ARG A 240 -6.27 -18.58 1.49
CA ARG A 240 -4.83 -18.74 1.67
C ARG A 240 -4.18 -19.39 0.45
N GLN A 241 -4.77 -20.48 -0.03
CA GLN A 241 -4.29 -21.20 -1.22
C GLN A 241 -4.21 -20.28 -2.45
N ALA A 242 -5.19 -19.39 -2.63
CA ALA A 242 -5.18 -18.43 -3.73
C ALA A 242 -4.02 -17.42 -3.65
N LEU A 243 -3.56 -17.07 -2.44
CA LEU A 243 -2.50 -16.09 -2.22
C LEU A 243 -1.11 -16.72 -2.07
N ASP A 244 -1.00 -18.01 -1.77
CA ASP A 244 0.28 -18.69 -1.51
C ASP A 244 1.22 -18.64 -2.71
N ALA A 245 0.71 -18.89 -3.93
CA ALA A 245 1.51 -18.90 -5.14
C ALA A 245 2.20 -17.55 -5.38
N PHE A 246 1.46 -16.44 -5.20
CA PHE A 246 2.00 -15.09 -5.33
C PHE A 246 3.09 -14.81 -4.30
N GLN A 247 2.86 -15.17 -3.03
CA GLN A 247 3.83 -14.93 -1.96
C GLN A 247 5.13 -15.74 -2.17
N ARG A 248 5.00 -17.01 -2.58
CA ARG A 248 6.16 -17.86 -2.90
C ARG A 248 6.93 -17.37 -4.12
N ALA A 249 6.23 -16.94 -5.17
CA ALA A 249 6.87 -16.36 -6.34
C ALA A 249 7.63 -15.07 -6.00
N PHE A 250 7.06 -14.21 -5.15
CA PHE A 250 7.75 -13.02 -4.66
C PHE A 250 9.00 -13.38 -3.86
N ALA A 251 8.95 -14.42 -3.01
CA ALA A 251 10.11 -14.85 -2.25
C ALA A 251 11.23 -15.47 -3.11
N ALA A 252 10.87 -16.12 -4.23
CA ALA A 252 11.80 -16.83 -5.10
C ALA A 252 12.50 -15.94 -6.15
N GLN A 253 12.28 -14.62 -6.11
CA GLN A 253 12.90 -13.69 -7.07
C GLN A 253 14.43 -13.61 -6.85
N PRO A 254 15.23 -13.41 -7.93
CA PRO A 254 16.69 -13.47 -7.85
C PRO A 254 17.32 -12.46 -6.88
N GLU A 255 16.67 -11.32 -6.65
CA GLU A 255 17.12 -10.28 -5.74
C GLU A 255 16.99 -10.68 -4.27
N GLY A 256 16.20 -11.71 -3.95
CA GLY A 256 15.78 -12.04 -2.59
C GLY A 256 14.53 -11.24 -2.18
N ALA A 257 14.15 -11.35 -0.90
CA ALA A 257 12.93 -10.71 -0.42
C ALA A 257 12.87 -10.59 1.11
N VAL A 258 12.15 -9.58 1.59
CA VAL A 258 11.63 -9.52 2.97
C VAL A 258 10.12 -9.70 2.92
N LEU A 259 9.62 -10.69 3.64
CA LEU A 259 8.18 -10.97 3.75
C LEU A 259 7.77 -10.88 5.22
N ASP A 260 6.74 -10.08 5.52
CA ASP A 260 6.15 -10.04 6.87
C ASP A 260 4.71 -10.53 6.92
N GLY A 261 4.39 -11.34 7.94
CA GLY A 261 3.12 -12.05 8.02
C GLY A 261 2.84 -12.74 9.35
N ARG A 262 2.29 -13.94 9.29
CA ARG A 262 1.93 -14.79 10.46
C ARG A 262 2.53 -16.19 10.39
N ASP A 263 2.73 -16.68 9.19
CA ASP A 263 3.19 -18.03 8.88
C ASP A 263 4.16 -18.06 7.68
N ILE A 264 4.94 -16.98 7.52
CA ILE A 264 5.92 -16.87 6.45
C ILE A 264 7.00 -17.95 6.61
N GLY A 265 7.65 -18.04 7.76
CA GLY A 265 8.72 -18.99 8.02
C GLY A 265 8.26 -20.42 8.25
N THR A 266 6.96 -20.66 8.39
CA THR A 266 6.39 -22.01 8.61
C THR A 266 5.70 -22.59 7.39
N VAL A 267 5.06 -21.76 6.56
CA VAL A 267 4.26 -22.23 5.42
C VAL A 267 4.77 -21.66 4.10
N ILE A 268 4.95 -20.35 3.98
CA ILE A 268 5.25 -19.69 2.70
C ILE A 268 6.71 -19.91 2.28
N CYS A 269 7.64 -19.68 3.21
CA CYS A 269 9.08 -19.78 3.04
C CYS A 269 9.67 -20.66 4.17
N PRO A 270 9.33 -21.96 4.23
CA PRO A 270 9.85 -22.88 5.25
C PRO A 270 11.36 -23.10 5.13
N ASP A 271 11.96 -22.77 3.99
CA ASP A 271 13.41 -22.88 3.76
C ASP A 271 14.10 -21.52 3.76
N ALA A 272 13.45 -20.45 4.23
CA ALA A 272 14.06 -19.13 4.32
C ALA A 272 15.33 -19.18 5.20
N PRO A 273 16.48 -18.66 4.72
CA PRO A 273 17.73 -18.67 5.48
C PRO A 273 17.65 -17.84 6.77
N VAL A 274 16.78 -16.82 6.79
CA VAL A 274 16.52 -16.01 7.98
C VAL A 274 15.04 -16.02 8.32
N LYS A 275 14.71 -16.44 9.55
CA LYS A 275 13.36 -16.41 10.10
C LYS A 275 13.37 -15.67 11.44
N LEU A 276 12.59 -14.61 11.53
CA LEU A 276 12.37 -13.81 12.73
C LEU A 276 10.95 -14.04 13.22
N PHE A 277 10.79 -14.37 14.50
CA PHE A 277 9.50 -14.30 15.17
C PHE A 277 9.49 -13.10 16.11
N VAL A 278 8.87 -12.01 15.65
CA VAL A 278 8.84 -10.73 16.36
C VAL A 278 7.60 -10.64 17.23
N THR A 279 7.80 -10.51 18.54
CA THR A 279 6.71 -10.46 19.51
C THR A 279 6.80 -9.24 20.42
N ALA A 280 5.74 -9.03 21.17
CA ALA A 280 5.68 -8.15 22.34
C ALA A 280 4.47 -8.57 23.20
N SER A 281 4.46 -8.21 24.47
CA SER A 281 3.30 -8.48 25.34
C SER A 281 2.01 -7.87 24.76
N PRO A 282 0.84 -8.50 24.94
CA PRO A 282 -0.44 -7.94 24.53
C PRO A 282 -0.66 -6.50 25.01
N GLU A 283 -0.20 -6.20 26.22
CA GLU A 283 -0.31 -4.89 26.87
C GLU A 283 0.52 -3.83 26.14
N VAL A 284 1.77 -4.16 25.77
CA VAL A 284 2.63 -3.26 25.00
C VAL A 284 2.06 -3.05 23.59
N ARG A 285 1.59 -4.11 22.95
CA ARG A 285 0.98 -4.03 21.60
C ARG A 285 -0.31 -3.20 21.61
N ALA A 286 -1.14 -3.37 22.62
CA ALA A 286 -2.35 -2.58 22.80
C ALA A 286 -2.02 -1.10 23.01
N ARG A 287 -1.04 -0.79 23.89
CA ARG A 287 -0.57 0.58 24.13
C ARG A 287 -0.07 1.25 22.85
N ARG A 288 0.87 0.59 22.13
CA ARG A 288 1.39 1.08 20.84
C ARG A 288 0.28 1.37 19.84
N ARG A 289 -0.73 0.51 19.76
CA ARG A 289 -1.87 0.69 18.86
C ARG A 289 -2.79 1.83 19.30
N THR A 290 -3.04 1.98 20.60
CA THR A 290 -3.81 3.11 21.15
C THR A 290 -3.11 4.43 20.86
N ASP A 291 -1.79 4.50 21.05
CA ASP A 291 -1.00 5.70 20.78
C ASP A 291 -1.01 6.05 19.27
N GLU A 292 -0.87 5.04 18.40
CA GLU A 292 -0.97 5.21 16.95
C GLU A 292 -2.33 5.77 16.50
N LEU A 293 -3.42 5.27 17.08
CA LEU A 293 -4.78 5.75 16.78
C LEU A 293 -5.00 7.16 17.31
N THR A 294 -4.53 7.43 18.54
CA THR A 294 -4.61 8.75 19.18
C THR A 294 -3.87 9.80 18.36
N ALA A 295 -2.66 9.49 17.87
CA ALA A 295 -1.88 10.36 17.01
C ALA A 295 -2.58 10.67 15.66
N LYS A 296 -3.51 9.80 15.23
CA LYS A 296 -4.34 9.97 14.02
C LYS A 296 -5.69 10.63 14.32
N GLY A 297 -5.90 11.16 15.54
CA GLY A 297 -7.15 11.79 15.98
C GLY A 297 -8.29 10.80 16.23
N ARG A 298 -7.99 9.50 16.39
CA ARG A 298 -8.98 8.47 16.72
C ARG A 298 -8.77 8.01 18.16
N HIS A 299 -9.68 8.39 19.04
CA HIS A 299 -9.65 7.98 20.43
C HIS A 299 -10.44 6.69 20.62
N VAL A 300 -9.75 5.63 21.07
CA VAL A 300 -10.34 4.36 21.49
C VAL A 300 -9.72 4.01 22.84
N ALA A 301 -10.53 3.50 23.76
CA ALA A 301 -10.04 3.14 25.09
C ALA A 301 -9.00 2.02 25.00
N TYR A 302 -7.93 2.12 25.79
CA TYR A 302 -6.87 1.11 25.87
C TYR A 302 -7.44 -0.29 26.14
N GLU A 303 -8.38 -0.42 27.07
CA GLU A 303 -8.99 -1.71 27.43
C GLU A 303 -9.73 -2.36 26.25
N THR A 304 -10.37 -1.56 25.40
CA THR A 304 -11.02 -2.05 24.17
C THR A 304 -9.97 -2.61 23.21
N ILE A 305 -8.89 -1.88 22.98
CA ILE A 305 -7.79 -2.33 22.11
C ILE A 305 -7.11 -3.57 22.67
N LEU A 306 -6.91 -3.66 23.99
CA LEU A 306 -6.32 -4.83 24.64
C LEU A 306 -7.19 -6.08 24.46
N ALA A 307 -8.51 -5.95 24.64
CA ALA A 307 -9.45 -7.04 24.39
C ALA A 307 -9.43 -7.49 22.92
N GLU A 308 -9.44 -6.54 21.97
CA GLU A 308 -9.34 -6.83 20.53
C GLU A 308 -8.03 -7.55 20.17
N VAL A 309 -6.91 -7.09 20.73
CA VAL A 309 -5.59 -7.69 20.51
C VAL A 309 -5.57 -9.13 21.00
N ARG A 310 -6.03 -9.39 22.23
CA ARG A 310 -6.07 -10.74 22.81
C ARG A 310 -6.99 -11.67 22.02
N GLU A 311 -8.17 -11.19 21.64
CA GLU A 311 -9.12 -11.97 20.85
C GLU A 311 -8.57 -12.30 19.46
N ARG A 312 -7.88 -11.35 18.83
CA ARG A 312 -7.20 -11.57 17.56
C ARG A 312 -6.08 -12.59 17.68
N ASP A 313 -5.26 -12.52 18.72
CA ASP A 313 -4.18 -13.49 18.93
C ASP A 313 -4.75 -14.90 19.15
N ARG A 314 -5.83 -15.02 19.92
CA ARG A 314 -6.55 -16.29 20.13
C ARG A 314 -7.06 -16.86 18.81
N ARG A 315 -7.66 -16.01 17.95
CA ARG A 315 -8.12 -16.42 16.60
C ARG A 315 -6.95 -16.83 15.71
N ASP A 316 -5.89 -16.01 15.62
CA ASP A 316 -4.72 -16.26 14.77
C ASP A 316 -3.98 -17.55 15.20
N ALA A 317 -3.86 -17.82 16.51
CA ALA A 317 -3.22 -19.02 17.05
C ALA A 317 -4.11 -20.28 16.97
N GLY A 318 -5.43 -20.11 17.07
CA GLY A 318 -6.41 -21.21 17.03
C GLY A 318 -6.82 -21.68 15.63
N ARG A 319 -6.22 -21.14 14.57
CA ARG A 319 -6.57 -21.55 13.19
C ARG A 319 -6.19 -23.00 12.94
N SER A 320 -7.08 -23.73 12.27
CA SER A 320 -6.81 -25.10 11.81
C SER A 320 -5.76 -25.15 10.69
N VAL A 321 -5.60 -24.06 9.93
CA VAL A 321 -4.62 -23.91 8.86
C VAL A 321 -3.73 -22.72 9.15
N ALA A 322 -2.41 -22.95 9.09
CA ALA A 322 -1.37 -21.94 9.33
C ALA A 322 -1.60 -21.11 10.61
N PRO A 323 -1.65 -21.77 11.78
CA PRO A 323 -1.73 -21.07 13.05
C PRO A 323 -0.53 -20.17 13.25
N LEU A 324 -0.73 -19.04 13.93
CA LEU A 324 0.37 -18.17 14.34
C LEU A 324 1.28 -18.92 15.32
N LYS A 325 2.39 -19.43 14.80
CA LYS A 325 3.41 -20.18 15.54
C LYS A 325 4.78 -19.85 14.95
N ALA A 326 5.77 -19.68 15.82
CA ALA A 326 7.16 -19.58 15.39
C ALA A 326 7.60 -20.88 14.70
N ALA A 327 8.36 -20.77 13.60
CA ALA A 327 9.09 -21.90 13.05
C ALA A 327 10.13 -22.39 14.07
N GLU A 328 10.49 -23.67 14.03
CA GLU A 328 11.40 -24.28 15.02
C GLU A 328 12.80 -23.64 14.99
N ASP A 329 13.21 -23.14 13.83
CA ASP A 329 14.47 -22.46 13.56
C ASP A 329 14.33 -20.93 13.54
N ALA A 330 13.15 -20.38 13.85
CA ALA A 330 12.96 -18.94 13.93
C ALA A 330 13.64 -18.35 15.17
N ARG A 331 14.34 -17.23 14.99
CA ARG A 331 14.90 -16.44 16.09
C ARG A 331 13.80 -15.57 16.71
N LEU A 332 13.55 -15.74 18.00
CA LEU A 332 12.62 -14.92 18.77
C LEU A 332 13.22 -13.51 18.98
N LEU A 333 12.47 -12.49 18.57
CA LEU A 333 12.77 -11.08 18.85
C LEU A 333 11.63 -10.48 19.68
N ASP A 334 11.80 -10.47 21.00
CA ASP A 334 10.85 -9.82 21.91
C ASP A 334 11.14 -8.31 21.98
N THR A 335 10.21 -7.52 21.46
CA THR A 335 10.31 -6.06 21.40
C THR A 335 9.57 -5.37 22.54
N SER A 336 9.14 -6.08 23.58
CA SER A 336 8.33 -5.51 24.67
C SER A 336 9.01 -4.32 25.35
N GLU A 337 10.33 -4.41 25.53
CA GLU A 337 11.16 -3.39 26.19
C GLU A 337 12.12 -2.68 25.23
N MET A 338 11.96 -2.91 23.92
CA MET A 338 12.82 -2.32 22.89
C MET A 338 12.13 -1.16 22.19
N ASP A 339 12.88 -0.10 21.92
CA ASP A 339 12.48 0.87 20.91
C ASP A 339 12.70 0.32 19.47
N ILE A 340 12.33 1.11 18.47
CA ILE A 340 12.43 0.70 17.06
C ILE A 340 13.88 0.60 16.56
N GLU A 341 14.81 1.36 17.15
CA GLU A 341 16.24 1.36 16.80
C GLU A 341 16.93 0.14 17.39
N GLU A 342 16.63 -0.20 18.64
CA GLU A 342 17.10 -1.40 19.32
C GLU A 342 16.58 -2.66 18.64
N ALA A 343 15.26 -2.72 18.37
CA ALA A 343 14.68 -3.84 17.65
C ALA A 343 15.29 -4.02 16.25
N PHE A 344 15.57 -2.92 15.55
CA PHE A 344 16.23 -2.94 14.25
C PHE A 344 17.66 -3.47 14.32
N ARG A 345 18.49 -2.95 15.25
CA ARG A 345 19.87 -3.41 15.43
C ARG A 345 19.92 -4.89 15.82
N ALA A 346 19.03 -5.32 16.71
CA ALA A 346 18.93 -6.72 17.11
C ALA A 346 18.54 -7.61 15.92
N ALA A 347 17.61 -7.16 15.06
CA ALA A 347 17.24 -7.89 13.86
C ALA A 347 18.39 -7.98 12.85
N CYS A 348 19.13 -6.89 12.62
CA CYS A 348 20.33 -6.91 11.76
C CYS A 348 21.37 -7.91 12.29
N ALA A 349 21.66 -7.89 13.59
CA ALA A 349 22.61 -8.84 14.19
C ALA A 349 22.20 -10.30 13.97
N ILE A 350 20.89 -10.60 13.95
CA ILE A 350 20.39 -11.94 13.63
C ILE A 350 20.58 -12.27 12.15
N VAL A 351 20.23 -11.34 11.26
CA VAL A 351 20.34 -11.53 9.80
C VAL A 351 21.80 -11.72 9.39
N ASP A 352 22.70 -10.88 9.89
CA ASP A 352 24.12 -10.88 9.55
C ASP A 352 24.87 -12.11 10.10
N ALA A 353 24.32 -12.74 11.14
CA ALA A 353 24.85 -13.97 11.72
C ALA A 353 24.33 -15.25 11.04
N ALA A 354 23.37 -15.13 10.11
CA ALA A 354 22.81 -16.29 9.43
C ALA A 354 23.82 -16.83 8.40
N PRO A 355 23.99 -18.15 8.29
CA PRO A 355 24.82 -18.73 7.24
C PRO A 355 24.16 -18.49 5.88
N MET A 356 24.89 -17.78 5.00
CA MET A 356 24.58 -17.60 3.58
C MET A 356 24.99 -18.85 2.78
#